data_AF-A0A485DCE3-F1
#
_entry.id   AF-A0A485DCE3-F1
#
_cell.length_a   1.000
_cell.length_b   1.000
_cell.length_c   1.000
_cell.angle_alpha   90.00
_cell.angle_beta   90.00
_cell.angle_gamma   90.00
#
_symmetry.space_group_name_H-M   'P 1'
#
loop_
_entity.id
_entity.type
_entity.pdbx_description
1 polymer ?
#
loop_
_entity_poly.entity_id
_entity_poly.type
_entity_poly.pdbx_seq_one_letter_code
_entity_poly.pdbx_strand_id
1 'polypeptide(L)'
;MCRAALSTGLTRKRENHRLSHTDLKNFAVQMTPDGKTLFVTHSLDGGISAIDTATGKVKKRLLFSERNEKGMPYGARQILLLDNTLYVGAVADPAQIWVVDATTLKLKRGLKIPASG
;
A
#
# COMPACT_ATOMS: atom_id res chain seq x y z
N MET A 1 -14.49 59.70 16.45
CA MET A 1 -14.84 58.62 17.41
C MET A 1 -14.40 57.29 16.84
N CYS A 2 -13.71 56.50 17.65
CA CYS A 2 -13.22 55.16 17.33
C CYS A 2 -14.37 54.15 17.46
N ARG A 3 -14.51 53.20 16.52
CA ARG A 3 -15.12 51.89 16.82
C ARG A 3 -14.68 50.84 15.79
N ALA A 4 -14.00 49.83 16.32
CA ALA A 4 -13.58 48.61 15.65
C ALA A 4 -14.78 47.68 15.39
N ALA A 5 -14.69 46.87 14.33
CA ALA A 5 -15.43 45.61 14.20
C ALA A 5 -14.42 44.47 13.98
N LEU A 6 -14.44 43.52 14.90
CA LEU A 6 -13.67 42.28 14.91
C LEU A 6 -14.46 41.14 14.26
N SER A 7 -13.70 40.12 13.80
CA SER A 7 -14.11 38.74 13.52
C SER A 7 -14.79 38.52 12.16
N THR A 8 -14.23 37.70 11.27
CA THR A 8 -14.12 36.26 11.49
C THR A 8 -12.80 35.69 10.97
N GLY A 9 -12.08 35.00 11.86
CA GLY A 9 -10.89 34.24 11.52
C GLY A 9 -11.24 33.05 10.63
N LEU A 10 -10.65 33.02 9.45
CA LEU A 10 -10.54 31.81 8.65
C LEU A 10 -9.47 30.92 9.30
N THR A 11 -9.83 30.18 10.35
CA THR A 11 -9.00 29.08 10.84
C THR A 11 -8.99 28.00 9.76
N ARG A 12 -7.99 28.08 8.87
CA ARG A 12 -7.57 26.97 8.02
C ARG A 12 -7.33 25.80 8.97
N LYS A 13 -8.27 24.82 9.03
CA LYS A 13 -8.04 23.55 9.73
C LYS A 13 -6.69 23.07 9.25
N ARG A 14 -5.71 22.96 10.15
CA ARG A 14 -4.47 22.26 9.84
C ARG A 14 -4.90 20.85 9.49
N GLU A 15 -4.81 20.49 8.21
CA GLU A 15 -4.81 19.09 7.83
C GLU A 15 -3.66 18.47 8.59
N ASN A 16 -3.99 17.67 9.60
CA ASN A 16 -3.01 16.82 10.24
C ASN A 16 -2.58 15.83 9.15
N HIS A 17 -1.54 16.17 8.39
CA HIS A 17 -0.82 15.21 7.57
C HIS A 17 -0.18 14.24 8.56
N ARG A 18 -0.97 13.23 8.96
CA ARG A 18 -0.54 12.15 9.83
C ARG A 18 0.50 11.37 9.04
N LEU A 19 1.77 11.64 9.34
CA LEU A 19 2.88 10.83 8.85
C LEU A 19 2.64 9.40 9.32
N SER A 20 2.20 8.52 8.41
CA SER A 20 2.20 7.10 8.70
C SER A 20 3.64 6.62 8.61
N HIS A 21 4.21 6.23 9.73
CA HIS A 21 5.50 5.58 9.73
C HIS A 21 5.31 4.16 9.21
N THR A 22 5.84 3.86 8.03
CA THR A 22 6.04 2.49 7.58
C THR A 22 7.45 2.10 7.97
N ASP A 23 7.55 1.13 8.88
CA ASP A 23 8.78 0.41 9.22
C ASP A 23 9.41 -0.28 7.98
N LEU A 24 8.58 -0.58 6.97
CA LEU A 24 8.98 -1.14 5.68
C LEU A 24 9.06 -0.07 4.58
N LYS A 25 9.83 -0.34 3.51
CA LYS A 25 10.16 0.63 2.45
C LYS A 25 9.09 0.66 1.36
N ASN A 26 8.19 1.64 1.44
CA ASN A 26 7.05 1.77 0.54
C ASN A 26 7.47 2.05 -0.92
N PHE A 27 6.73 1.50 -1.88
CA PHE A 27 6.93 1.74 -3.31
C PHE A 27 5.67 2.28 -3.99
N ALA A 28 4.60 1.48 -4.08
CA ALA A 28 3.31 1.87 -4.65
C ALA A 28 2.20 1.81 -3.60
N VAL A 29 1.09 2.49 -3.89
CA VAL A 29 -0.10 2.47 -3.05
C VAL A 29 -1.36 2.26 -3.89
N GLN A 30 -2.39 1.66 -3.29
CA GLN A 30 -3.72 1.54 -3.86
C GLN A 30 -4.77 1.66 -2.76
N MET A 31 -5.83 2.43 -3.01
CA MET A 31 -6.89 2.66 -2.04
C MET A 31 -8.13 1.85 -2.39
N THR A 32 -8.88 1.45 -1.35
CA THR A 32 -10.24 0.90 -1.49
C THR A 32 -11.21 1.97 -2.00
N PRO A 33 -12.28 1.62 -2.76
CA PRO A 33 -13.23 2.61 -3.27
C PRO A 33 -13.93 3.43 -2.17
N ASP A 34 -14.13 2.85 -0.99
CA ASP A 34 -14.71 3.54 0.17
C ASP A 34 -13.70 4.38 0.96
N GLY A 35 -12.43 4.39 0.53
CA GLY A 35 -11.35 5.16 1.14
C GLY A 35 -10.89 4.67 2.51
N LYS A 36 -11.41 3.55 3.05
CA LYS A 36 -11.13 3.14 4.44
C LYS A 36 -9.81 2.40 4.62
N THR A 37 -9.34 1.76 3.55
CA THR A 37 -8.08 1.00 3.56
C THR A 37 -7.16 1.48 2.45
N LEU A 38 -5.92 1.79 2.81
CA LEU A 38 -4.80 2.06 1.91
C LEU A 38 -3.86 0.84 1.91
N PHE A 39 -3.68 0.21 0.76
CA PHE A 39 -2.68 -0.82 0.56
C PHE A 39 -1.37 -0.18 0.12
N VAL A 40 -0.26 -0.63 0.69
CA VAL A 40 1.09 -0.13 0.40
C VAL A 40 1.98 -1.32 0.10
N THR A 41 2.69 -1.30 -1.03
CA THR A 41 3.69 -2.32 -1.38
C THR A 41 5.06 -1.92 -0.84
N HIS A 42 5.86 -2.93 -0.48
CA HIS A 42 7.20 -2.77 0.07
C HIS A 42 8.21 -3.50 -0.80
N SER A 43 8.90 -2.76 -1.68
CA SER A 43 9.71 -3.39 -2.73
C SER A 43 11.00 -4.02 -2.23
N LEU A 44 11.57 -3.56 -1.11
CA LEU A 44 12.80 -4.14 -0.55
C LEU A 44 12.51 -5.24 0.47
N ASP A 45 11.33 -5.20 1.08
CA ASP A 45 10.89 -6.16 2.10
C ASP A 45 10.08 -7.32 1.49
N GLY A 46 9.59 -7.16 0.24
CA GLY A 46 8.85 -8.17 -0.50
C GLY A 46 7.45 -8.42 0.08
N GLY A 47 6.66 -7.37 0.28
CA GLY A 47 5.34 -7.54 0.89
C GLY A 47 4.39 -6.36 0.72
N ILE A 48 3.24 -6.45 1.38
CA ILE A 48 2.21 -5.42 1.39
C ILE A 48 1.69 -5.16 2.81
N SER A 49 1.34 -3.90 3.09
CA SER A 49 0.59 -3.50 4.30
C SER A 49 -0.80 -3.02 3.91
N ALA A 50 -1.79 -3.35 4.74
CA ALA A 50 -3.09 -2.69 4.75
C ALA A 50 -3.12 -1.68 5.90
N ILE A 51 -3.41 -0.41 5.60
CA ILE A 51 -3.42 0.70 6.55
C ILE A 51 -4.86 1.22 6.66
N ASP A 52 -5.33 1.40 7.88
CA ASP A 52 -6.57 2.12 8.17
C ASP A 52 -6.35 3.62 7.93
N THR A 53 -7.10 4.23 7.01
CA THR A 53 -6.86 5.61 6.59
C THR A 53 -7.30 6.63 7.64
N ALA A 54 -8.31 6.30 8.45
CA ALA A 54 -8.80 7.18 9.51
C ALA A 54 -7.77 7.35 10.64
N THR A 55 -7.07 6.27 10.99
CA THR A 55 -6.14 6.22 12.12
C THR A 55 -4.67 6.25 11.70
N GLY A 56 -4.36 5.92 10.45
CA GLY A 56 -2.99 5.74 9.95
C GLY A 56 -2.31 4.46 10.47
N LYS A 57 -3.05 3.56 11.14
CA LYS A 57 -2.49 2.35 11.73
C LYS A 57 -2.44 1.20 10.73
N VAL A 58 -1.38 0.41 10.78
CA VAL A 58 -1.29 -0.84 10.02
C VAL A 58 -2.29 -1.85 10.60
N LYS A 59 -3.25 -2.29 9.79
CA LYS A 59 -4.23 -3.32 10.14
C LYS A 59 -3.61 -4.71 10.03
N LYS A 60 -2.84 -4.93 8.95
CA LYS A 60 -2.25 -6.23 8.63
C LYS A 60 -1.10 -6.09 7.64
N ARG A 61 -0.19 -7.07 7.66
CA ARG A 61 0.87 -7.25 6.66
C ARG A 61 0.82 -8.63 6.05
N LEU A 62 1.25 -8.72 4.79
CA LEU A 62 1.55 -9.95 4.09
C LEU A 62 2.95 -9.81 3.50
N LEU A 63 3.90 -10.61 4.01
CA LEU A 63 5.23 -10.75 3.41
C LEU A 63 5.23 -12.00 2.54
N PHE A 64 5.65 -11.85 1.28
CA PHE A 64 5.79 -12.96 0.35
C PHE A 64 7.06 -13.76 0.72
N SER A 65 7.03 -15.08 0.53
CA SER A 65 8.11 -15.97 0.98
C SER A 65 9.19 -16.16 -0.08
N GLU A 66 8.91 -15.83 -1.34
CA GLU A 66 9.82 -16.04 -2.46
C GLU A 66 11.07 -15.16 -2.36
N ARG A 67 12.22 -15.76 -2.72
CA ARG A 67 13.55 -15.13 -2.68
C ARG A 67 14.29 -15.44 -3.98
N ASN A 68 15.17 -14.55 -4.40
CA ASN A 68 16.12 -14.82 -5.49
C ASN A 68 17.30 -15.68 -5.00
N GLU A 69 18.20 -16.04 -5.92
CA GLU A 69 19.39 -16.86 -5.63
C GLU A 69 20.32 -16.25 -4.56
N LYS A 70 20.27 -14.93 -4.36
CA LYS A 70 21.05 -14.20 -3.34
C LYS A 70 20.33 -14.14 -1.99
N GLY A 71 19.19 -14.80 -1.84
CA GLY A 71 18.36 -14.78 -0.63
C GLY A 71 17.56 -13.49 -0.45
N MET A 72 17.53 -12.59 -1.44
CA MET A 72 16.80 -11.32 -1.36
C MET A 72 15.31 -11.52 -1.70
N PRO A 73 14.38 -10.83 -1.02
CA PRO A 73 12.96 -10.84 -1.36
C PRO A 73 12.71 -10.44 -2.82
N TYR A 74 11.77 -11.13 -3.47
CA TYR A 74 11.18 -10.60 -4.69
C TYR A 74 10.41 -9.31 -4.37
N GLY A 75 10.68 -8.26 -5.13
CA GLY A 75 10.20 -6.94 -4.78
C GLY A 75 8.74 -6.72 -5.19
N ALA A 76 7.86 -6.49 -4.21
CA ALA A 76 6.48 -6.09 -4.46
C ALA A 76 6.43 -4.63 -4.95
N ARG A 77 6.02 -4.41 -6.20
CA ARG A 77 5.98 -3.08 -6.84
C ARG A 77 4.56 -2.63 -7.12
N GLN A 78 4.12 -2.58 -8.38
CA GLN A 78 2.81 -2.05 -8.76
C GLN A 78 1.72 -2.87 -8.08
N ILE A 79 0.66 -2.20 -7.63
CA ILE A 79 -0.52 -2.84 -7.05
C ILE A 79 -1.78 -2.31 -7.73
N LEU A 80 -2.69 -3.22 -8.07
CA LEU A 80 -4.01 -2.92 -8.62
C LEU A 80 -5.07 -3.60 -7.75
N LEU A 81 -6.17 -2.91 -7.50
CA LEU A 81 -7.35 -3.47 -6.82
C LEU A 81 -8.49 -3.58 -7.84
N LEU A 82 -9.02 -4.80 -8.02
CA LEU A 82 -10.18 -5.09 -8.84
C LEU A 82 -11.02 -6.15 -8.14
N ASP A 83 -12.31 -5.88 -7.92
CA ASP A 83 -13.28 -6.83 -7.34
C ASP A 83 -12.76 -7.57 -6.09
N ASN A 84 -12.35 -6.80 -5.07
CA ASN A 84 -11.80 -7.30 -3.81
C ASN A 84 -10.53 -8.17 -3.96
N THR A 85 -9.84 -8.06 -5.10
CA THR A 85 -8.62 -8.79 -5.41
C THR A 85 -7.49 -7.82 -5.72
N LEU A 86 -6.38 -7.98 -5.03
CA LEU A 86 -5.15 -7.23 -5.27
C LEU A 86 -4.26 -8.02 -6.22
N TYR A 87 -3.80 -7.36 -7.27
CA TYR A 87 -2.77 -7.85 -8.19
C TYR A 87 -1.50 -7.08 -7.91
N VAL A 88 -0.45 -7.78 -7.46
CA VAL A 88 0.82 -7.18 -7.05
C VAL A 88 1.90 -7.68 -8.00
N GLY A 89 2.45 -6.78 -8.80
CA GLY A 89 3.58 -7.10 -9.67
C GLY A 89 4.86 -7.30 -8.86
N ALA A 90 5.64 -8.33 -9.21
CA ALA A 90 6.90 -8.65 -8.56
C ALA A 90 8.10 -8.38 -9.48
N VAL A 91 9.18 -7.88 -8.90
CA VAL A 91 10.51 -7.97 -9.52
C VAL A 91 11.05 -9.37 -9.24
N ALA A 92 10.84 -10.26 -10.22
CA ALA A 92 11.21 -11.66 -10.16
C ALA A 92 11.67 -12.14 -11.54
N ASP A 93 12.45 -13.22 -11.55
CA ASP A 93 12.82 -13.95 -12.77
C ASP A 93 12.52 -15.45 -12.53
N PRO A 94 11.54 -16.05 -13.25
CA PRO A 94 10.66 -15.41 -14.24
C PRO A 94 9.72 -14.38 -13.59
N ALA A 95 9.18 -13.47 -14.42
CA ALA A 95 8.23 -12.46 -13.96
C ALA A 95 7.02 -13.10 -13.26
N GLN A 96 6.53 -12.49 -12.18
CA GLN A 96 5.35 -12.98 -11.48
C GLN A 96 4.40 -11.87 -11.02
N ILE A 97 3.14 -12.24 -10.81
CA ILE A 97 2.10 -11.42 -10.19
C ILE A 97 1.51 -12.20 -9.01
N TRP A 98 1.51 -11.61 -7.81
CA TRP A 98 0.75 -12.16 -6.69
C TRP A 98 -0.70 -11.71 -6.74
N VAL A 99 -1.61 -12.66 -6.54
CA VAL A 99 -3.05 -12.42 -6.43
C VAL A 99 -3.42 -12.58 -4.96
N VAL A 100 -3.90 -11.51 -4.34
CA VAL A 100 -4.16 -11.44 -2.89
C VAL A 100 -5.61 -11.05 -2.64
N ASP A 101 -6.24 -11.66 -1.64
CA ASP A 101 -7.57 -11.24 -1.17
C ASP A 101 -7.49 -9.89 -0.43
N ALA A 102 -8.21 -8.86 -0.88
CA ALA A 102 -8.08 -7.53 -0.30
C ALA A 102 -8.71 -7.42 1.10
N THR A 103 -9.72 -8.24 1.40
CA THR A 103 -10.38 -8.26 2.72
C THR A 103 -9.51 -8.97 3.76
N THR A 104 -9.03 -10.16 3.44
CA THR A 104 -8.29 -11.01 4.39
C THR A 104 -6.78 -10.80 4.34
N LEU A 105 -6.25 -10.11 3.32
CA LEU A 105 -4.83 -9.95 3.01
C LEU A 105 -4.08 -11.30 2.95
N LYS A 106 -4.73 -12.33 2.39
CA LYS A 106 -4.14 -13.67 2.19
C LYS A 106 -3.79 -13.86 0.72
N LEU A 107 -2.60 -14.39 0.46
CA LEU A 107 -2.19 -14.79 -0.88
C LEU A 107 -3.14 -15.88 -1.39
N LYS A 108 -3.78 -15.65 -2.54
CA LYS A 108 -4.60 -16.64 -3.24
C LYS A 108 -3.73 -17.53 -4.12
N ARG A 109 -2.85 -16.92 -4.92
CA ARG A 109 -1.88 -17.60 -5.80
C ARG A 109 -0.86 -16.64 -6.40
N GLY A 110 0.23 -17.18 -6.93
CA GLY A 110 1.15 -16.47 -7.82
C GLY A 110 0.90 -16.87 -9.29
N LEU A 111 0.90 -15.90 -10.19
CA LEU A 111 0.88 -16.11 -11.63
C LEU A 111 2.30 -15.90 -12.16
N LYS A 112 2.96 -16.97 -12.61
CA LYS A 112 4.26 -16.87 -13.28
C LYS A 112 4.04 -16.60 -14.75
N ILE A 113 4.70 -15.59 -15.28
CA ILE A 113 4.66 -15.25 -16.69
C ILE A 113 5.96 -15.76 -17.30
N PRO A 114 5.90 -16.79 -18.18
CA PRO A 114 7.09 -17.28 -18.85
C PRO A 114 7.73 -16.15 -19.68
N ALA A 115 9.05 -16.12 -19.75
CA ALA A 115 9.72 -15.34 -20.77
C ALA A 115 9.28 -15.87 -22.15
N SER A 116 8.82 -14.98 -23.04
CA SER A 116 8.73 -15.32 -24.45
C SER A 116 10.17 -15.52 -24.94
N GLY A 117 10.54 -16.77 -25.25
CA GLY A 117 11.82 -17.10 -25.87
C GLY A 117 11.98 -16.51 -27.25
#